data_AF-A0A5C9CFK9-F1
#
_entry.id   AF-A0A5C9CFK9-F1
#
_cell.length_a   1.000
_cell.length_b   1.000
_cell.length_c   1.000
_cell.angle_alpha   90.00
_cell.angle_beta   90.00
_cell.angle_gamma   90.00
#
_symmetry.space_group_name_H-M   'P 1'
#
loop_
_entity.id
_entity.type
_entity.pdbx_description
1 polymer ?
#
loop_
_entity_poly.entity_id
_entity_poly.type
_entity_poly.pdbx_seq_one_letter_code
_entity_poly.pdbx_strand_id
1 'polypeptide(L)'
;MNLAATSVAPTSAQVLDWVVRRVERALKERVRYRYVKPQVLHEGESYRIQSPCCSRKVDPNGGLIDIALLVPHEGGQWCLCSRDHAHHTWEPQHQSSSLEVLLDLLCIDSEHQFWV
;
A
#
# COMPACT_ATOMS: atom_id res chain seq x y z
N MET A 1 -40.64 -11.91 -19.78
CA MET A 1 -39.54 -10.95 -19.94
C MET A 1 -38.72 -11.00 -18.66
N ASN A 2 -37.54 -11.63 -18.64
CA ASN A 2 -36.57 -11.50 -17.56
C ASN A 2 -35.18 -11.67 -18.19
N LEU A 3 -34.45 -10.56 -18.27
CA LEU A 3 -33.05 -10.54 -18.70
C LEU A 3 -32.22 -11.07 -17.52
N ALA A 4 -31.69 -12.29 -17.67
CA ALA A 4 -30.69 -12.81 -16.75
C ALA A 4 -29.45 -11.92 -16.85
N ALA A 5 -29.15 -11.17 -15.79
CA ALA A 5 -27.91 -10.43 -15.67
C ALA A 5 -26.75 -11.43 -15.64
N THR A 6 -25.98 -11.48 -16.72
CA THR A 6 -24.76 -12.29 -16.80
C THR A 6 -23.74 -11.70 -15.83
N SER A 7 -23.45 -12.43 -14.75
CA SER A 7 -22.35 -12.08 -13.83
C SER A 7 -21.04 -12.32 -14.57
N VAL A 8 -20.46 -11.26 -15.13
CA VAL A 8 -19.13 -11.31 -15.75
C VAL A 8 -18.11 -11.22 -14.62
N ALA A 9 -17.33 -12.29 -14.42
CA ALA A 9 -16.22 -12.27 -13.46
C ALA A 9 -15.22 -11.17 -13.86
N PRO A 10 -14.68 -10.40 -12.89
CA PRO A 10 -13.76 -9.33 -13.20
C PRO A 10 -12.47 -9.88 -13.82
N THR A 11 -11.96 -9.17 -14.83
CA THR A 11 -10.65 -9.45 -15.44
C THR A 11 -9.53 -9.08 -14.47
N SER A 12 -8.35 -9.71 -14.59
CA SER A 12 -7.20 -9.41 -13.72
C SER A 12 -6.88 -7.92 -13.68
N ALA A 13 -6.95 -7.22 -14.81
CA ALA A 13 -6.75 -5.77 -14.87
C ALA A 13 -7.76 -4.96 -14.02
N GLN A 14 -9.03 -5.37 -13.98
CA GLN A 14 -10.06 -4.72 -13.15
C GLN A 14 -9.83 -4.95 -11.65
N VAL A 15 -9.34 -6.14 -11.28
CA VAL A 15 -8.98 -6.48 -9.90
C VAL A 15 -7.78 -5.64 -9.44
N LEU A 16 -6.74 -5.52 -10.26
CA LEU A 16 -5.55 -4.71 -9.96
C LEU A 16 -5.91 -3.24 -9.72
N ASP A 17 -6.71 -2.67 -10.62
CA ASP A 17 -7.19 -1.29 -10.54
C ASP A 17 -8.11 -1.07 -9.31
N TRP A 18 -8.85 -2.10 -8.88
CA TRP A 18 -9.63 -2.04 -7.65
C TRP A 18 -8.75 -2.01 -6.39
N VAL A 19 -7.70 -2.84 -6.31
CA VAL A 19 -6.79 -2.84 -5.17
C VAL A 19 -6.05 -1.50 -5.07
N VAL A 20 -5.52 -0.97 -6.19
CA VAL A 20 -4.88 0.36 -6.20
C VAL A 20 -5.82 1.42 -5.62
N ARG A 21 -7.05 1.54 -6.15
CA ARG A 21 -8.04 2.50 -5.64
C ARG A 21 -8.37 2.31 -4.17
N ARG A 22 -8.38 1.07 -3.70
CA ARG A 22 -8.67 0.74 -2.30
C ARG A 22 -7.55 1.19 -1.38
N VAL A 23 -6.30 0.92 -1.74
CA VAL A 23 -5.11 1.40 -1.02
C VAL A 23 -5.09 2.94 -1.02
N GLU A 24 -5.29 3.58 -2.18
CA GLU A 24 -5.34 5.05 -2.28
C GLU A 24 -6.43 5.66 -1.40
N ARG A 25 -7.59 5.00 -1.29
CA ARG A 25 -8.67 5.45 -0.42
C ARG A 25 -8.28 5.33 1.05
N ALA A 26 -7.75 4.19 1.49
CA ALA A 26 -7.31 4.01 2.87
C ALA A 26 -6.24 5.04 3.26
N LEU A 27 -5.27 5.26 2.37
CA LEU A 27 -4.22 6.26 2.58
C LEU A 27 -4.76 7.67 2.78
N LYS A 28 -5.96 8.03 2.32
CA LYS A 28 -6.56 9.36 2.58
C LYS A 28 -7.04 9.51 4.03
N GLU A 29 -7.38 8.41 4.70
CA GLU A 29 -7.87 8.38 6.07
C GLU A 29 -6.74 8.27 7.11
N ARG A 30 -5.48 8.26 6.66
CA ARG A 30 -4.31 8.12 7.53
C ARG A 30 -4.26 9.21 8.62
N VAL A 31 -3.84 8.77 9.81
CA VAL A 31 -3.81 9.65 10.98
C VAL A 31 -2.55 10.53 10.97
N ARG A 32 -1.46 10.05 10.37
CA ARG A 32 -0.15 10.70 10.29
C ARG A 32 0.19 11.16 8.86
N TYR A 33 1.20 12.00 8.72
CA TYR A 33 1.73 12.45 7.42
C TYR A 33 0.65 13.05 6.49
N ARG A 34 -0.29 13.81 7.07
CA ARG A 34 -1.51 14.29 6.37
C ARG A 34 -1.25 15.23 5.19
N TYR A 35 -0.09 15.89 5.16
CA TYR A 35 0.22 16.92 4.16
C TYR A 35 0.94 16.40 2.91
N VAL A 36 1.53 15.21 2.95
CA VAL A 36 2.17 14.60 1.78
C VAL A 36 1.14 13.88 0.92
N LYS A 37 1.45 13.61 -0.34
CA LYS A 37 0.55 12.87 -1.23
C LYS A 37 1.22 11.56 -1.64
N PRO A 38 0.94 10.44 -0.96
CA PRO A 38 1.45 9.15 -1.37
C PRO A 38 0.84 8.71 -2.70
N GLN A 39 1.58 7.90 -3.44
CA GLN A 39 1.21 7.29 -4.72
C GLN A 39 1.30 5.79 -4.59
N VAL A 40 0.36 5.08 -5.22
CA VAL A 40 0.34 3.62 -5.26
C VAL A 40 0.68 3.18 -6.67
N LEU A 41 1.74 2.39 -6.79
CA LEU A 41 2.23 1.83 -8.03
C LEU A 41 2.01 0.32 -8.01
N HIS A 42 1.51 -0.21 -9.10
CA HIS A 42 1.39 -1.65 -9.30
C HIS A 42 2.67 -2.20 -9.93
N GLU A 43 3.27 -3.22 -9.30
CA GLU A 43 4.54 -3.82 -9.71
C GLU A 43 4.45 -5.35 -9.65
N GLY A 44 4.23 -5.97 -10.81
CA GLY A 44 4.04 -7.41 -10.92
C GLY A 44 2.69 -7.84 -10.32
N GLU A 45 2.72 -8.47 -9.15
CA GLU A 45 1.51 -8.76 -8.35
C GLU A 45 1.45 -7.90 -7.08
N SER A 46 2.52 -7.16 -6.79
CA SER A 46 2.66 -6.35 -5.58
C SER A 46 2.24 -4.90 -5.83
N TYR A 47 1.96 -4.20 -4.72
CA TYR A 47 1.56 -2.79 -4.75
C TYR A 47 2.57 -2.00 -3.92
N ARG A 48 3.41 -1.24 -4.61
CA ARG A 48 4.42 -0.38 -4.02
C ARG A 48 3.81 0.98 -3.71
N ILE A 49 4.03 1.47 -2.52
CA ILE A 49 3.53 2.76 -2.07
C ILE A 49 4.73 3.67 -1.90
N GLN A 50 4.65 4.83 -2.53
CA GLN A 50 5.66 5.87 -2.47
C GLN A 50 5.09 7.13 -1.84
N SER A 51 5.91 7.91 -1.14
CA SER A 51 5.47 9.17 -0.57
C SER A 51 6.61 10.17 -0.49
N PRO A 52 6.35 11.48 -0.66
CA PRO A 52 7.33 12.49 -0.34
C PRO A 52 7.80 12.34 1.11
N CYS A 53 9.11 12.35 1.32
CA CYS A 53 9.70 12.29 2.64
C CYS A 53 9.31 13.55 3.43
N CYS A 54 8.60 13.37 4.52
CA CYS A 54 8.17 14.47 5.39
C CYS A 54 9.24 14.86 6.44
N SER A 55 10.27 14.04 6.62
CA SER A 55 11.34 14.29 7.57
C SER A 55 12.53 14.96 6.87
N ARG A 56 12.75 16.24 7.17
CA ARG A 56 13.96 16.96 6.70
C ARG A 56 15.26 16.38 7.24
N LYS A 57 15.19 15.53 8.27
CA LYS A 57 16.37 14.79 8.77
C LYS A 57 16.72 13.61 7.87
N VAL A 58 15.73 13.00 7.23
CA VAL A 58 15.88 11.81 6.38
C VAL A 58 16.18 12.26 4.95
N ASP A 59 15.38 13.18 4.40
CA ASP A 59 15.69 13.88 3.15
C ASP A 59 15.37 15.38 3.27
N PRO A 60 16.41 16.25 3.30
CA PRO A 60 16.22 17.70 3.33
C PRO A 60 15.40 18.26 2.18
N ASN A 61 15.40 17.58 1.02
CA ASN A 61 14.67 17.99 -0.18
C ASN A 61 13.23 17.47 -0.22
N GLY A 62 12.86 16.56 0.69
CA GLY A 62 11.52 15.95 0.73
C GLY A 62 11.20 15.12 -0.52
N GLY A 63 12.20 14.45 -1.08
CA GLY A 63 12.10 13.61 -2.26
C GLY A 63 11.17 12.42 -2.05
N LEU A 64 10.85 11.75 -3.16
CA LEU A 64 9.95 10.60 -3.15
C LEU A 64 10.68 9.36 -2.62
N ILE A 65 10.15 8.75 -1.57
CA ILE A 65 10.68 7.53 -0.98
C ILE A 65 9.67 6.38 -1.10
N ASP A 66 10.18 5.17 -1.27
CA ASP A 66 9.39 3.94 -1.13
C ASP A 66 9.07 3.72 0.35
N ILE A 67 7.79 3.72 0.74
CA ILE A 67 7.40 3.65 2.16
C ILE A 67 6.86 2.28 2.57
N ALA A 68 6.20 1.58 1.65
CA ALA A 68 5.57 0.30 1.92
C ALA A 68 5.41 -0.53 0.64
N LEU A 69 5.40 -1.84 0.80
CA LEU A 69 5.09 -2.80 -0.26
C LEU A 69 4.04 -3.78 0.25
N LEU A 70 2.94 -3.90 -0.47
CA LEU A 70 1.92 -4.93 -0.24
C LEU A 70 2.14 -6.07 -1.22
N VAL A 71 2.42 -7.26 -0.70
CA VAL A 71 2.72 -8.46 -1.49
C VAL A 71 1.62 -9.49 -1.24
N PRO A 72 0.84 -9.88 -2.26
CA PRO A 72 -0.05 -11.03 -2.14
C PRO A 72 0.78 -12.31 -2.07
N HIS A 73 0.33 -13.25 -1.25
CA HIS A 73 0.89 -14.59 -1.12
C HIS A 73 -0.17 -15.64 -1.49
N GLU A 74 0.30 -16.86 -1.71
CA GLU A 74 -0.58 -18.01 -1.94
C GLU A 74 -1.55 -18.20 -0.76
N GLY A 75 -2.76 -18.66 -1.06
CA GLY A 75 -3.82 -18.83 -0.05
C GLY A 75 -4.54 -17.54 0.35
N GLY A 76 -4.34 -16.43 -0.39
CA GLY A 76 -5.03 -15.16 -0.15
C GLY A 76 -4.49 -14.37 1.05
N GLN A 77 -3.31 -14.73 1.52
CA GLN A 77 -2.57 -13.96 2.51
C GLN A 77 -1.92 -12.74 1.85
N TRP A 78 -1.70 -11.70 2.64
CA TRP A 78 -0.99 -10.50 2.24
C TRP A 78 0.14 -10.24 3.22
N CYS A 79 1.26 -9.76 2.72
CA CYS A 79 2.35 -9.24 3.52
C CYS A 79 2.48 -7.74 3.30
N LEU A 80 2.62 -6.99 4.39
CA LEU A 80 2.98 -5.59 4.41
C LEU A 80 4.46 -5.50 4.81
N CYS A 81 5.27 -4.95 3.90
CA CYS A 81 6.69 -4.72 4.12
C CYS A 81 6.97 -3.22 4.24
N SER A 82 7.96 -2.87 5.07
CA SER A 82 8.57 -1.54 5.10
C SER A 82 9.84 -1.53 4.26
N ARG A 83 10.29 -0.33 3.87
CA ARG A 83 11.56 -0.15 3.17
C ARG A 83 12.68 0.05 4.17
N ASP A 84 13.71 -0.79 4.12
CA ASP A 84 15.00 -0.45 4.72
C ASP A 84 15.74 0.46 3.73
N HIS A 85 15.77 1.76 4.06
CA HIS A 85 16.41 2.78 3.24
C HIS A 85 17.94 2.73 3.29
N ALA A 86 18.55 2.12 4.32
CA ALA A 86 19.99 1.98 4.43
C ALA A 86 20.51 0.87 3.51
N HIS A 87 19.78 -0.25 3.43
CA HIS A 87 20.17 -1.40 2.61
C HIS A 87 19.41 -1.51 1.28
N HIS A 88 18.44 -0.62 1.03
CA HIS A 88 17.57 -0.65 -0.15
C HIS A 88 16.84 -1.98 -0.33
N THR A 89 16.37 -2.57 0.77
CA THR A 89 15.66 -3.84 0.82
C THR A 89 14.24 -3.68 1.38
N TRP A 90 13.38 -4.66 1.10
CA TRP A 90 12.04 -4.74 1.66
C TRP A 90 12.05 -5.70 2.85
N GLU A 91 11.50 -5.27 3.97
CA GLU A 91 11.45 -6.06 5.20
C GLU A 91 10.00 -6.36 5.59
N PRO A 92 9.61 -7.63 5.74
CA PRO A 92 8.25 -8.00 6.11
C PRO A 92 7.95 -7.58 7.56
N GLN A 93 6.89 -6.79 7.74
CA GLN A 93 6.47 -6.30 9.06
C GLN A 93 5.23 -7.05 9.57
N HIS A 94 4.23 -7.21 8.69
CA HIS A 94 2.95 -7.81 9.06
C HIS A 94 2.42 -8.74 7.97
N GLN A 95 1.65 -9.74 8.38
CA GLN A 95 0.95 -10.64 7.48
C GLN A 95 -0.49 -10.83 7.94
N SER A 96 -1.42 -10.88 6.99
CA SER A 96 -2.85 -11.06 7.27
C SER A 96 -3.58 -11.55 6.02
N SER A 97 -4.66 -12.32 6.20
CA SER A 97 -5.59 -12.62 5.11
C SER A 97 -6.51 -11.44 4.77
N SER A 98 -6.56 -10.42 5.63
CA SER A 98 -7.36 -9.21 5.42
C SER A 98 -6.46 -8.04 5.05
N LEU A 99 -6.65 -7.54 3.82
CA LEU A 99 -5.97 -6.33 3.35
C LEU A 99 -6.32 -5.12 4.24
N GLU A 100 -7.54 -5.01 4.75
CA GLU A 100 -7.95 -3.87 5.60
C GLU A 100 -7.13 -3.77 6.88
N VAL A 101 -6.84 -4.90 7.51
CA VAL A 101 -6.03 -4.92 8.73
C VAL A 101 -4.63 -4.37 8.46
N LEU A 102 -4.04 -4.71 7.31
CA LEU A 102 -2.74 -4.17 6.91
C LEU A 102 -2.83 -2.67 6.57
N LEU A 103 -3.91 -2.24 5.91
CA LEU A 103 -4.12 -0.83 5.59
C LEU A 103 -4.33 0.01 6.85
N ASP A 104 -5.03 -0.49 7.86
CA ASP A 104 -5.20 0.18 9.15
C ASP A 104 -3.85 0.36 9.87
N LEU A 105 -3.02 -0.70 9.89
CA LEU A 105 -1.66 -0.65 10.43
C LEU A 105 -0.81 0.41 9.72
N LEU A 106 -0.83 0.42 8.38
CA LEU A 106 -0.12 1.42 7.57
C LEU A 106 -0.65 2.85 7.81
N CYS A 107 -1.96 3.03 7.97
CA CYS A 107 -2.58 4.34 8.13
C CYS A 107 -2.41 4.94 9.53
N ILE A 108 -2.33 4.09 10.55
CA ILE A 108 -2.07 4.49 11.94
C ILE A 108 -0.57 4.72 12.17
N ASP A 109 0.28 3.81 11.67
CA ASP A 109 1.75 3.84 11.78
C ASP A 109 2.24 4.28 13.18
N SER A 110 1.78 3.58 14.23
CA SER A 110 2.10 3.94 15.62
C SER A 110 3.60 3.82 15.92
N GLU A 111 4.25 2.83 15.30
CA GLU A 111 5.66 2.48 15.50
C GLU A 111 6.62 3.24 14.57
N HIS A 112 6.11 4.08 13.66
CA HIS A 112 6.88 4.86 12.68
C HIS A 112 7.77 3.95 11.83
N GLN A 113 7.16 2.94 11.19
CA GLN A 113 7.88 1.94 10.41
C GLN A 113 7.97 2.30 8.92
N PHE A 114 7.05 3.11 8.40
CA PHE A 114 6.87 3.26 6.96
C PHE A 114 7.38 4.58 6.39
N TRP A 115 7.31 5.69 7.12
CA TRP A 115 7.73 7.04 6.67
C TRP A 115 9.05 7.50 7.33
N VAL A 116 10.03 6.59 7.45
CA VAL A 116 11.32 6.82 8.14
C VAL A 116 12.51 6.97 7.21
#